data_AF-A0A3N4JIZ2-F1
#
_entry.id   AF-A0A3N4JIZ2-F1
#
_cell.length_a   1.000
_cell.length_b   1.000
_cell.length_c   1.000
_cell.angle_alpha   90.00
_cell.angle_beta   90.00
_cell.angle_gamma   90.00
#
_symmetry.space_group_name_H-M   'P 1'
#
loop_
_entity.id
_entity.type
_entity.pdbx_description
1 polymer ?
#
loop_
_entity_poly.entity_id
_entity_poly.type
_entity_poly.pdbx_seq_one_letter_code
_entity_poly.pdbx_strand_id
1 'polypeptide(L)' 'MEICYCSCRPLLWPTCKERIRQNPNFLLMEDNAPAHYSDFTTLVRLKVGIPKVDWPPYSPDFNPIEHLWELMKS' A
#
# COMPACT_ATOMS: atom_id res chain seq x y z
N MET A 1 -14.00 -21.97 0.42
CA MET A 1 -12.53 -21.87 0.18
C MET A 1 -12.01 -20.69 0.99
N GLU A 2 -11.70 -20.92 2.25
CA GLU A 2 -10.98 -19.98 3.10
C GLU A 2 -9.52 -19.98 2.63
N ILE A 3 -9.17 -19.01 1.80
CA ILE A 3 -7.76 -18.70 1.56
C ILE A 3 -7.22 -18.22 2.91
N CYS A 4 -6.20 -18.90 3.41
CA CYS A 4 -5.55 -18.70 4.70
C CYS A 4 -5.34 -17.21 5.03
N TYR A 5 -6.25 -16.60 5.80
CA TYR A 5 -6.07 -15.26 6.37
C TYR A 5 -5.08 -15.26 7.55
N CYS A 6 -4.69 -16.45 8.04
CA CYS A 6 -3.95 -16.60 9.29
C CYS A 6 -2.46 -16.21 9.18
N SER A 7 -1.87 -16.25 7.98
CA SER A 7 -0.44 -15.98 7.77
C SER A 7 -0.11 -14.50 7.53
N CYS A 8 -1.10 -13.68 7.14
CA CYS A 8 -0.87 -12.32 6.68
C CYS A 8 -1.99 -11.40 7.18
N ARG A 9 -1.95 -11.01 8.46
CA ARG A 9 -2.62 -9.79 8.92
C ARG A 9 -1.60 -8.65 8.79
N PRO A 10 -1.45 -8.01 7.61
CA PRO A 10 -0.49 -6.94 7.47
C PRO A 10 -0.89 -5.79 8.36
N LEU A 11 0.13 -5.23 8.98
CA LEU A 11 0.03 -4.10 9.88
C LEU A 11 -0.54 -2.86 9.17
N LEU A 12 -0.35 -2.79 7.85
CA LEU A 12 -0.78 -1.66 7.04
C LEU A 12 -2.30 -1.53 6.92
N TRP A 13 -3.04 -2.63 6.73
CA TRP A 13 -4.48 -2.55 6.42
C TRP A 13 -5.31 -1.93 7.55
N PRO A 14 -5.15 -2.29 8.84
CA PRO A 14 -5.85 -1.60 9.93
C PRO A 14 -5.63 -0.09 9.91
N THR A 15 -4.39 0.35 9.70
CA THR A 15 -4.05 1.78 9.61
C THR A 15 -4.69 2.44 8.39
N CYS A 16 -4.66 1.81 7.22
CA CYS A 16 -5.36 2.33 6.03
C CYS A 16 -6.86 2.49 6.29
N LYS A 17 -7.50 1.52 6.95
CA LYS A 17 -8.94 1.61 7.27
C LYS A 17 -9.23 2.76 8.23
N GLU A 18 -8.35 3.00 9.20
CA GLU A 18 -8.47 4.15 10.10
C GLU A 18 -8.32 5.47 9.35
N ARG A 19 -7.33 5.58 8.45
CA ARG A 19 -7.14 6.77 7.61
C ARG A 19 -8.32 7.03 6.67
N ILE A 20 -8.90 5.99 6.08
CA ILE A 20 -10.10 6.08 5.24
C ILE A 20 -11.30 6.59 6.06
N ARG A 21 -11.45 6.17 7.32
CA ARG A 21 -12.52 6.68 8.20
C ARG A 21 -12.37 8.18 8.48
N GLN A 22 -11.14 8.66 8.64
CA GLN A 22 -10.84 10.07 8.89
C GLN A 22 -10.93 10.92 7.62
N ASN A 23 -10.54 10.36 6.47
CA ASN A 23 -10.58 11.00 5.17
C ASN A 23 -11.02 9.99 4.10
N PRO A 24 -12.29 10.05 3.64
CA PRO A 24 -12.80 9.15 2.60
C PRO A 24 -12.03 9.20 1.27
N ASN A 25 -11.31 10.28 1.00
CA ASN A 25 -10.47 10.46 -0.19
C ASN A 25 -9.03 9.92 -0.01
N PHE A 26 -8.74 9.24 1.10
CA PHE A 26 -7.44 8.63 1.33
C PHE A 26 -7.13 7.60 0.24
N LEU A 27 -5.92 7.66 -0.32
CA LEU A 27 -5.36 6.67 -1.23
C LEU A 27 -4.08 6.10 -0.63
N LEU A 28 -3.95 4.77 -0.64
CA LEU A 28 -2.70 4.12 -0.28
C LEU A 28 -1.67 4.39 -1.37
N MET A 29 -0.52 4.89 -0.95
CA MET A 29 0.63 5.08 -1.81
C MET A 29 1.69 4.02 -1.48
N GLU A 30 1.97 3.17 -2.45
CA GLU A 30 3.00 2.12 -2.41
C GLU A 30 3.48 1.93 -3.85
N ASP A 31 4.75 1.54 -4.03
CA ASP A 31 5.27 1.24 -5.35
C ASP A 31 4.61 -0.03 -5.95
N ASN A 32 4.98 -0.37 -7.18
CA ASN A 32 4.51 -1.58 -7.85
C ASN A 32 5.55 -2.72 -7.78
N ALA A 33 6.35 -2.80 -6.71
CA ALA A 33 7.25 -3.94 -6.55
C ALA A 33 6.43 -5.25 -6.49
N PRO A 34 7.01 -6.41 -6.90
CA PRO A 34 6.25 -7.65 -7.05
C PRO A 34 5.46 -8.09 -5.80
N ALA A 35 5.97 -7.80 -4.60
CA ALA A 35 5.27 -8.10 -3.34
C ALA A 35 3.99 -7.26 -3.17
N HIS A 36 3.99 -6.01 -3.63
CA HIS A 36 2.88 -5.06 -3.53
C HIS A 36 1.86 -5.21 -4.67
N TYR A 37 2.31 -5.67 -5.86
CA TYR A 37 1.46 -5.80 -7.05
C TYR A 37 1.11 -7.25 -7.44
N SER A 38 1.48 -8.26 -6.64
CA SER A 38 1.08 -9.64 -6.91
C SER A 38 -0.45 -9.79 -6.99
N ASP A 39 -0.94 -10.76 -7.77
CA ASP A 39 -2.38 -11.05 -7.89
C ASP A 39 -3.03 -11.27 -6.52
N PHE A 40 -2.34 -11.97 -5.63
CA PHE A 40 -2.78 -12.19 -4.26
C PHE A 40 -2.91 -10.88 -3.48
N THR A 41 -1.85 -10.08 -3.44
CA THR A 41 -1.84 -8.79 -2.71
C THR A 41 -2.92 -7.85 -3.24
N THR A 42 -3.03 -7.75 -4.56
CA THR A 42 -4.04 -6.93 -5.25
C THR A 42 -5.46 -7.39 -4.91
N LEU A 43 -5.73 -8.69 -5.01
CA LEU A 43 -7.05 -9.26 -4.72
C LEU A 43 -7.44 -9.04 -3.25
N VAL A 44 -6.53 -9.27 -2.30
CA VAL A 44 -6.81 -9.07 -0.87
C VAL A 44 -7.02 -7.58 -0.54
N ARG A 45 -6.19 -6.69 -1.09
CA ARG A 45 -6.34 -5.23 -0.92
C ARG A 45 -7.69 -4.75 -1.43
N LEU A 46 -8.12 -5.21 -2.61
CA LEU A 46 -9.42 -4.88 -3.18
C LEU A 46 -10.57 -5.42 -2.32
N LYS A 47 -10.48 -6.65 -1.82
CA LYS A 47 -11.49 -7.24 -0.90
C LYS A 47 -11.64 -6.44 0.40
N VAL A 48 -10.55 -5.88 0.93
CA VAL A 48 -10.56 -5.05 2.15
C VAL A 48 -11.04 -3.60 1.87
N GLY A 49 -11.12 -3.22 0.59
CA GLY A 49 -11.60 -1.91 0.15
C GLY A 49 -10.60 -0.79 0.41
N ILE A 50 -9.31 -1.05 0.16
CA ILE A 50 -8.25 -0.04 0.28
C ILE A 50 -7.88 0.45 -1.12
N PRO A 51 -8.24 1.70 -1.48
CA PRO A 51 -7.86 2.28 -2.76
C PRO A 51 -6.35 2.55 -2.78
N LYS A 52 -5.73 2.41 -3.96
CA LYS A 52 -4.29 2.59 -4.19
C LYS A 52 -4.09 3.62 -5.31
N VAL A 53 -3.06 4.45 -5.19
CA VAL A 53 -2.61 5.34 -6.26
C VAL A 53 -2.08 4.51 -7.43
N ASP A 54 -2.46 4.87 -8.66
CA ASP A 54 -1.83 4.29 -9.84
C ASP A 54 -0.44 4.91 -10.03
N TRP A 55 0.60 4.08 -10.01
CA TRP A 55 1.98 4.53 -9.91
C TRP A 55 2.77 4.18 -11.17
N PRO A 56 3.35 5.16 -11.88
CA PRO A 56 4.16 4.88 -13.07
C PRO A 56 5.46 4.14 -12.69
N PRO A 57 5.92 3.20 -13.53
CA PRO A 57 7.20 2.53 -13.30
C PRO A 57 8.37 3.52 -13.37
N TYR A 58 9.44 3.24 -12.64
CA TYR A 58 10.67 4.04 -12.63
C TYR A 58 10.50 5.52 -12.24
N SER A 59 9.50 5.84 -11.42
CA SER A 59 9.24 7.21 -10.95
C SER A 59 9.44 7.34 -9.43
N PRO A 60 10.69 7.23 -8.94
CA PRO A 60 11.00 7.41 -7.51
C PRO A 60 10.85 8.87 -7.07
N ASP A 61 10.98 9.82 -7.99
CA ASP A 61 10.80 11.25 -7.79
C ASP A 61 9.40 11.62 -7.29
N PHE A 62 8.39 10.85 -7.70
CA PHE A 62 7.04 11.03 -7.19
C PHE A 62 6.88 10.48 -5.76
N ASN A 63 7.78 9.63 -5.26
CA ASN A 63 7.63 8.96 -3.97
C ASN A 63 8.25 9.77 -2.81
N PRO A 64 7.45 10.43 -1.93
CA PRO A 64 8.01 11.30 -0.90
C PRO A 64 8.91 10.59 0.11
N ILE A 65 8.80 9.26 0.24
CA ILE A 65 9.65 8.50 1.17
C ILE A 65 11.11 8.47 0.70
N GLU A 66 11.38 8.58 -0.60
CA GLU A 66 12.74 8.57 -1.15
C GLU A 66 13.52 9.80 -0.65
N HIS A 67 12.88 10.97 -0.65
CA HIS A 67 13.47 12.19 -0.10
C HIS A 67 13.73 12.07 1.41
N LEU A 68 12.81 11.46 2.16
CA LEU A 68 13.02 11.23 3.59
C LEU A 68 14.20 10.29 3.84
N TRP A 69 14.35 9.23 3.04
CA TRP A 69 15.49 8.33 3.14
C TRP A 69 16.82 9.00 2.79
N GLU A 70 16.84 9.92 1.83
CA GLU A 70 18.02 10.72 1.52
C GLU A 70 18.45 11.55 2.74
N LEU A 71 17.50 12.26 3.38
CA LEU A 71 17.75 13.03 4.60
C LEU A 71 18.20 12.18 5.80
N MET A 72 17.78 10.91 5.86
CA MET A 72 18.19 10.00 6.94
C MET A 72 19.60 9.43 6.75
N LYS A 73 20.13 9.46 5.52
CA LYS A 73 21.45 8.92 5.19
C LYS A 73 22.57 9.97 5.33
N SER A 74 22.22 11.25 5.41
CA SER A 74 23.14 12.37 5.65
C SER A 74 23.48 12.51 7.13
#